data_AF-A0A6L5F324-F1
#
_entry.id   AF-A0A6L5F324-F1
#
_cell.length_a   1.000
_cell.length_b   1.000
_cell.length_c   1.000
_cell.angle_alpha   90.00
_cell.angle_beta   90.00
_cell.angle_gamma   90.00
#
_symmetry.space_group_name_H-M   'P 1'
#
loop_
_entity.id
_entity.type
_entity.pdbx_description
1 polymer ?
#
loop_
_entity_poly.entity_id
_entity_poly.type
_entity_poly.pdbx_seq_one_letter_code
_entity_poly.pdbx_strand_id
1 'polypeptide(L)'
;MTATSPLPPFSFNGALAAEVFILGYGYWFAMRRLAPHRPSPTMRSARRGQVIRFVSGLVIMWTVASWPFHDIAEESLFSVHMIEHLVLGYAVPSLLLSGIPRWLAEWLVPRRIMFLF
;
A
#
# COMPACT_ATOMS: atom_id res chain seq x y z
N MET A 1 2.54 -37.88 19.73
CA MET A 1 3.70 -36.97 19.69
C MET A 1 4.15 -36.86 18.25
N THR A 2 3.53 -35.98 17.48
CA THR A 2 3.92 -35.66 16.10
C THR A 2 4.38 -34.22 16.13
N ALA A 3 5.65 -34.00 15.77
CA ALA A 3 6.30 -32.70 15.86
C ALA A 3 5.48 -31.64 15.12
N THR A 4 4.97 -30.65 15.86
CA THR A 4 4.41 -29.42 15.32
C THR A 4 5.55 -28.70 14.61
N SER A 5 5.55 -28.70 13.28
CA SER A 5 6.47 -27.87 12.50
C SER A 5 6.25 -26.40 12.89
N PRO A 6 7.29 -25.67 13.31
CA PRO A 6 7.13 -24.35 13.93
C PRO A 6 6.76 -23.22 12.94
N LEU A 7 6.76 -23.48 11.63
CA LEU A 7 6.39 -22.53 10.58
C LEU A 7 5.71 -23.26 9.41
N PRO A 8 4.65 -22.68 8.80
CA PRO A 8 4.03 -23.21 7.59
C PRO A 8 5.04 -23.23 6.43
N PRO A 9 4.92 -24.14 5.45
CA PRO A 9 5.81 -24.17 4.29
C PRO A 9 5.73 -22.85 3.53
N PHE A 10 6.85 -22.41 2.93
CA PHE A 10 6.90 -21.17 2.16
C PHE A 10 5.85 -21.17 1.05
N SER A 11 4.98 -20.17 1.05
CA SER A 11 3.95 -19.93 0.04
C SER A 11 4.18 -18.56 -0.61
N PHE A 12 4.34 -18.53 -1.94
CA PHE A 12 4.53 -17.27 -2.67
C PHE A 12 3.23 -16.84 -3.35
N ASN A 13 2.70 -15.69 -2.95
CA ASN A 13 1.52 -15.10 -3.56
C ASN A 13 1.93 -14.16 -4.72
N GLY A 14 1.88 -14.68 -5.95
CA GLY A 14 2.20 -13.90 -7.15
C GLY A 14 1.23 -12.75 -7.41
N ALA A 15 -0.02 -12.85 -6.95
CA ALA A 15 -1.01 -11.78 -7.09
C ALA A 15 -0.67 -10.59 -6.20
N LEU A 16 -0.35 -10.83 -4.91
CA LEU A 16 0.15 -9.80 -4.00
C LEU A 16 1.37 -9.08 -4.59
N ALA A 17 2.28 -9.85 -5.20
CA ALA A 17 3.46 -9.28 -5.80
C ALA A 17 3.16 -8.37 -7.00
N ALA A 18 2.22 -8.79 -7.85
CA ALA A 18 1.73 -7.98 -8.94
C ALA A 18 1.04 -6.69 -8.43
N GLU A 19 0.23 -6.77 -7.39
CA GLU A 19 -0.47 -5.61 -6.80
C GLU A 19 0.51 -4.56 -6.27
N VAL A 20 1.48 -4.99 -5.46
CA VAL A 20 2.53 -4.12 -4.93
C VAL A 20 3.32 -3.48 -6.07
N PHE A 21 3.66 -4.27 -7.09
CA PHE A 21 4.36 -3.78 -8.27
C PHE A 21 3.53 -2.74 -9.04
N ILE A 22 2.24 -3.02 -9.30
CA ILE A 22 1.33 -2.11 -10.02
C ILE A 22 1.18 -0.78 -9.27
N LEU A 23 0.97 -0.82 -7.96
CA LEU A 23 0.83 0.39 -7.14
C LEU A 23 2.14 1.19 -7.08
N GLY A 24 3.27 0.53 -6.84
CA GLY A 24 4.58 1.16 -6.80
C GLY A 24 4.98 1.76 -8.15
N TYR A 25 4.81 1.00 -9.23
CA TYR A 25 5.08 1.45 -10.60
C TYR A 25 4.15 2.58 -11.03
N GLY A 26 2.85 2.47 -10.72
CA GLY A 26 1.87 3.51 -11.02
C GLY A 26 2.20 4.83 -10.33
N TYR A 27 2.57 4.80 -9.05
CA TYR A 27 3.03 5.98 -8.32
C TYR A 27 4.31 6.56 -8.92
N TRP A 28 5.31 5.71 -9.22
CA TRP A 28 6.54 6.14 -9.87
C TRP A 28 6.30 6.77 -11.25
N PHE A 29 5.44 6.15 -12.07
CA PHE A 29 5.07 6.62 -13.39
C PHE A 29 4.35 7.96 -13.31
N ALA A 30 3.40 8.12 -12.38
CA ALA A 30 2.73 9.38 -12.13
C ALA A 30 3.74 10.49 -11.77
N MET A 31 4.68 10.20 -10.89
CA MET A 31 5.72 11.15 -10.47
C MET A 31 6.70 11.51 -11.61
N ARG A 32 7.07 10.56 -12.47
CA ARG A 32 8.06 10.80 -13.55
C ARG A 32 7.46 11.34 -14.84
N ARG A 33 6.25 10.91 -15.21
CA ARG A 33 5.63 11.25 -16.51
C ARG A 33 4.50 12.24 -16.38
N LEU A 34 3.67 12.17 -15.34
CA LEU A 34 2.50 13.04 -15.19
C LEU A 34 2.83 14.35 -14.48
N ALA A 35 3.74 14.35 -13.50
CA ALA A 35 4.12 15.56 -12.78
C ALA A 35 4.76 16.65 -13.68
N PRO A 36 5.68 16.37 -14.63
CA PRO A 36 6.29 17.40 -15.46
C PRO A 36 5.33 18.23 -16.30
N HIS A 37 4.16 17.68 -16.64
CA HIS A 37 3.14 18.34 -17.46
C HIS A 37 2.28 19.35 -16.67
N ARG A 38 2.54 19.56 -15.37
CA ARG A 38 1.77 20.50 -14.55
C ARG A 38 2.39 21.91 -14.58
N PRO A 39 1.56 22.97 -14.67
CA PRO A 39 2.00 24.34 -14.94
C PRO A 39 2.84 25.01 -13.83
N SER A 40 2.77 24.54 -12.57
CA SER A 40 3.49 25.17 -11.45
C SER A 40 4.50 24.22 -10.77
N PRO A 41 5.76 24.65 -10.50
CA PRO A 41 6.75 23.87 -9.76
C PRO A 41 6.33 23.44 -8.35
N THR A 42 5.60 24.29 -7.63
CA THR A 42 5.08 23.97 -6.29
C THR A 42 3.92 22.98 -6.34
N MET A 43 3.19 22.92 -7.46
CA MET A 43 2.17 21.89 -7.71
C MET A 43 2.76 20.56 -8.20
N ARG A 44 4.04 20.51 -8.60
CA ARG A 44 4.71 19.30 -9.11
C ARG A 44 5.36 18.43 -8.03
N SER A 45 5.76 19.04 -6.92
CA SER A 45 6.62 18.38 -5.95
C SER A 45 5.80 17.55 -4.94
N ALA A 46 5.97 16.23 -4.95
CA ALA A 46 5.67 15.44 -3.77
C ALA A 46 6.74 15.76 -2.73
N ARG A 47 6.32 16.17 -1.53
CA ARG A 47 7.26 16.38 -0.42
C ARG A 47 7.95 15.04 -0.16
N ARG A 48 9.26 15.01 0.12
CA ARG A 48 9.99 13.75 0.42
C ARG A 48 9.27 12.89 1.46
N GLY A 49 8.64 13.52 2.46
CA GLY A 49 7.82 12.82 3.46
C GLY A 49 6.57 12.11 2.91
N GLN A 50 5.97 12.60 1.82
CA GLN A 50 4.83 11.92 1.15
C GLN A 50 5.28 10.65 0.45
N VAL A 51 6.41 10.70 -0.27
CA VAL A 51 7.00 9.50 -0.89
C VAL A 51 7.34 8.46 0.17
N ILE A 52 7.94 8.88 1.29
CA ILE A 52 8.26 7.97 2.41
C ILE A 52 6.99 7.30 2.93
N ARG A 53 5.90 8.06 3.16
CA ARG A 53 4.62 7.50 3.63
C ARG A 53 4.05 6.48 2.66
N PHE A 54 4.01 6.81 1.37
CA PHE A 54 3.51 5.90 0.33
C PHE A 54 4.32 4.60 0.30
N VAL A 55 5.65 4.71 0.23
CA VAL A 55 6.55 3.55 0.20
C VAL A 55 6.44 2.74 1.49
N SER A 56 6.35 3.38 2.66
CA SER A 56 6.17 2.66 3.93
C SER A 56 4.85 1.90 3.97
N GLY A 57 3.76 2.45 3.44
CA GLY A 57 2.47 1.74 3.32
C GLY A 57 2.60 0.50 2.43
N LEU A 58 3.30 0.62 1.31
CA LEU A 58 3.54 -0.48 0.37
C LEU A 58 4.40 -1.60 0.99
N VAL A 59 5.44 -1.23 1.74
CA VAL A 59 6.31 -2.17 2.47
C VAL A 59 5.53 -2.89 3.56
N ILE A 60 4.76 -2.16 4.37
CA ILE A 60 3.94 -2.76 5.44
C ILE A 60 2.92 -3.72 4.84
N MET A 61 2.25 -3.34 3.75
CA MET A 61 1.30 -4.20 3.04
C MET A 61 1.97 -5.48 2.55
N TRP A 62 3.13 -5.37 1.89
CA TRP A 62 3.89 -6.54 1.45
C TRP A 62 4.22 -7.44 2.63
N THR A 63 4.82 -6.91 3.69
CA THR A 63 5.28 -7.71 4.83
C THR A 63 4.13 -8.43 5.52
N VAL A 64 3.03 -7.73 5.80
CA VAL A 64 1.90 -8.28 6.56
C VAL A 64 1.11 -9.30 5.75
N ALA A 65 0.88 -9.04 4.46
CA ALA A 65 0.12 -9.95 3.59
C ALA A 65 0.98 -11.08 2.99
N SER A 66 2.30 -11.06 3.19
CA SER A 66 3.20 -12.11 2.71
C SER A 66 3.42 -13.20 3.76
N TRP A 67 3.84 -14.38 3.28
CA TRP A 67 4.45 -15.38 4.12
C TRP A 67 5.65 -14.78 4.89
N PRO A 68 5.82 -15.03 6.19
CA PRO A 68 5.10 -16.00 7.02
C PRO A 68 3.93 -15.42 7.81
N PHE A 69 3.73 -14.10 7.80
CA PHE A 69 2.77 -13.45 8.69
C PHE A 69 1.34 -13.85 8.39
N HIS A 70 0.97 -13.85 7.11
CA HIS A 70 -0.34 -14.24 6.63
C HIS A 70 -0.68 -15.68 7.03
N ASP A 71 0.21 -16.63 6.73
CA ASP A 71 -0.04 -18.05 7.01
C ASP A 71 -0.06 -18.34 8.53
N ILE A 72 0.79 -17.68 9.33
CA ILE A 72 0.75 -17.79 10.80
C ILE A 72 -0.55 -17.20 11.37
N ALA A 73 -1.01 -16.09 10.79
CA ALA A 73 -2.25 -15.45 11.18
C ALA A 73 -3.45 -16.36 10.89
N GLU A 74 -3.54 -16.90 9.68
CA GLU A 74 -4.64 -17.80 9.28
C GLU A 74 -4.65 -19.11 10.06
N GLU A 75 -3.50 -19.76 10.22
CA GLU A 75 -3.45 -21.14 10.72
C GLU A 75 -3.27 -21.25 12.24
N SER A 76 -2.68 -20.25 12.90
CA SER A 76 -2.19 -20.41 14.28
C SER A 76 -2.80 -19.46 15.31
N LEU A 77 -3.08 -18.19 14.98
CA LEU A 77 -3.40 -17.18 16.01
C LEU A 77 -4.46 -16.16 15.55
N PHE A 78 -5.69 -16.32 16.06
CA PHE A 78 -6.80 -15.37 15.82
C PHE A 78 -6.44 -13.91 16.13
N SER A 79 -5.68 -13.65 17.20
CA SER A 79 -5.26 -12.28 17.54
C SER A 79 -4.33 -11.67 16.50
N VAL A 80 -3.41 -12.46 15.92
CA VAL A 80 -2.50 -11.99 14.86
C VAL A 80 -3.27 -11.73 13.58
N HIS A 81 -4.23 -12.60 13.25
CA HIS A 81 -5.17 -12.42 12.13
C HIS A 81 -5.99 -11.13 12.22
N MET A 82 -6.50 -10.81 13.41
CA MET A 82 -7.23 -9.55 13.58
C MET A 82 -6.31 -8.34 13.46
N ILE A 83 -5.07 -8.42 13.97
CA ILE A 83 -4.08 -7.34 13.81
C ILE A 83 -3.73 -7.15 12.33
N GLU A 84 -3.54 -8.24 11.57
CA GLU A 84 -3.35 -8.19 10.12
C GLU A 84 -4.49 -7.44 9.43
N HIS A 85 -5.74 -7.83 9.72
CA HIS A 85 -6.91 -7.15 9.15
C HIS A 85 -6.99 -5.66 9.53
N LEU A 86 -6.65 -5.30 10.76
CA LEU A 86 -6.65 -3.89 11.19
C LEU A 86 -5.53 -3.10 10.52
N VAL A 87 -4.33 -3.67 10.39
CA VAL A 87 -3.20 -3.00 9.73
C VAL A 87 -3.48 -2.81 8.24
N LEU A 88 -3.94 -3.85 7.55
CA LEU A 88 -4.28 -3.80 6.13
C LEU A 88 -5.52 -2.92 5.87
N GLY A 89 -6.50 -2.94 6.78
CA GLY A 89 -7.75 -2.18 6.63
C GLY A 89 -7.66 -0.70 7.01
N TYR A 90 -6.76 -0.31 7.92
CA TYR A 90 -6.68 1.06 8.42
C TYR A 90 -5.32 1.71 8.22
N ALA A 91 -4.23 1.04 8.61
CA ALA A 91 -2.90 1.66 8.57
C ALA A 91 -2.40 1.80 7.13
N VAL A 92 -2.39 0.71 6.36
CA VAL A 92 -1.95 0.72 4.96
C VAL A 92 -2.69 1.76 4.11
N PRO A 93 -4.03 1.79 4.04
CA PRO A 93 -4.74 2.77 3.22
C PRO A 93 -4.48 4.20 3.70
N SER A 94 -4.40 4.45 5.01
CA SER A 94 -4.07 5.77 5.53
C SER A 94 -2.67 6.24 5.13
N LEU A 95 -1.68 5.35 5.16
CA LEU A 95 -0.31 5.64 4.74
C LEU A 95 -0.23 5.90 3.23
N LEU A 96 -0.86 5.05 2.42
CA LEU A 96 -0.90 5.23 0.97
C LEU A 96 -1.58 6.55 0.60
N LEU A 97 -2.77 6.84 1.16
CA LEU A 97 -3.50 8.08 0.91
C LEU A 97 -2.72 9.32 1.35
N SER A 98 -2.11 9.29 2.54
CA SER A 98 -1.31 10.43 3.04
C SER A 98 0.00 10.67 2.27
N GLY A 99 0.43 9.66 1.50
CA GLY A 99 1.56 9.75 0.58
C GLY A 99 1.22 10.27 -0.81
N ILE A 100 -0.07 10.38 -1.16
CA ILE A 100 -0.50 10.93 -2.44
C ILE A 100 -0.37 12.47 -2.41
N PRO A 101 0.38 13.08 -3.34
CA PRO A 101 0.45 14.54 -3.44
C PRO A 101 -0.89 15.11 -3.94
N ARG A 102 -1.21 16.34 -3.53
CA ARG A 102 -2.50 16.98 -3.81
C ARG A 102 -2.89 16.97 -5.29
N TRP A 103 -1.94 17.22 -6.18
CA TRP A 103 -2.20 17.23 -7.63
C TRP A 103 -2.62 15.87 -8.19
N LEU A 104 -2.14 14.77 -7.58
CA LEU A 104 -2.49 13.40 -7.95
C LEU A 104 -3.85 13.05 -7.37
N ALA A 105 -4.14 13.47 -6.13
CA ALA A 105 -5.46 13.33 -5.52
C ALA A 105 -6.55 14.04 -6.35
N GLU A 106 -6.30 15.27 -6.79
CA GLU A 106 -7.21 16.04 -7.67
C GLU A 106 -7.40 15.41 -9.05
N TRP A 107 -6.43 14.62 -9.51
CA TRP A 107 -6.51 13.91 -10.78
C TRP A 107 -7.31 12.60 -10.65
N LEU A 108 -7.09 11.86 -9.57
CA LEU A 108 -7.81 10.62 -9.26
C LEU A 108 -9.27 10.89 -8.90
N VAL A 109 -9.54 11.99 -8.19
CA VAL A 109 -10.87 12.39 -7.76
C VAL A 109 -11.21 13.75 -8.39
N PRO A 110 -11.71 13.77 -9.64
CA PRO A 110 -12.10 15.02 -10.28
C PRO A 110 -13.23 15.70 -9.48
N ARG A 111 -13.11 17.02 -9.29
CA ARG A 111 -14.02 17.86 -8.48
C ARG A 111 -15.52 17.68 -8.77
N ARG A 112 -15.89 17.13 -9.92
CA ARG A 112 -17.29 16.86 -10.31
C ARG A 112 -17.99 15.84 -9.41
N ILE A 113 -17.24 14.97 -8.72
CA ILE A 113 -17.81 13.95 -7.82
C ILE A 113 -18.00 14.51 -6.39
N MET A 114 -17.25 15.54 -6.01
CA MET A 114 -17.24 16.08 -4.64
C MET A 114 -18.44 17.00 -4.32
N PHE A 115 -19.21 17.43 -5.33
CA PHE A 115 -20.43 18.25 -5.16
C PHE A 115 -21.74 17.44 -5.24
N LEU A 116 -21.65 16.10 -5.32
CA LEU A 116 -22.80 15.20 -5.41
C LEU A 116 -23.14 14.49 -4.08
N PHE A 117 -22.50 14.93 -2.99
CA PHE A 117 -22.78 14.56 -1.60
C PHE A 117 -22.95 15.83 -0.75
#